data_AF-A0A7R9ZQ62-F1
#
_entry.id   AF-A0A7R9ZQ62-F1
#
_cell.length_a   1.000
_cell.length_b   1.000
_cell.length_c   1.000
_cell.angle_alpha   90.00
_cell.angle_beta   90.00
_cell.angle_gamma   90.00
#
_symmetry.space_group_name_H-M   'P 1'
#
loop_
_entity.id
_entity.type
_entity.pdbx_description
1 polymer ?
#
loop_
_entity_poly.entity_id
_entity_poly.type
_entity_poly.pdbx_seq_one_letter_code
_entity_poly.pdbx_strand_id
1 'polypeptide(L)'
;AAMAKQLMEEEKMAKRIKKELPKLTAFLEKNLSKWVETHGEPFLYQGEAYDETMQNQEDEWKEYKTAAVQQKLKKKQGNDENGGGNAAGSKRGMRPLGSSKEANARSSSRTRPRNGSMPAKPIHSNLHGKSSSSSRYSNHV
;
A
#
# COMPACT_ATOMS: atom_id res chain seq x y z
N ALA A 1 -25.53 9.19 -0.28
CA ALA A 1 -24.33 9.40 0.58
C ALA A 1 -23.80 8.11 1.23
N ALA A 2 -24.64 7.14 1.62
CA ALA A 2 -24.21 5.90 2.29
C ALA A 2 -23.20 5.03 1.49
N MET A 3 -23.41 4.85 0.19
CA MET A 3 -22.50 4.10 -0.71
C MET A 3 -21.06 4.65 -0.72
N ALA A 4 -20.89 5.97 -0.70
CA ALA A 4 -19.56 6.58 -0.73
C ALA A 4 -18.79 6.34 0.59
N LYS A 5 -19.49 6.31 1.73
CA LYS A 5 -18.88 6.01 3.03
C LYS A 5 -18.44 4.56 3.10
N GLN A 6 -19.29 3.63 2.67
CA GLN A 6 -18.96 2.20 2.62
C GLN A 6 -17.73 1.94 1.74
N LEU A 7 -17.68 2.52 0.53
CA LEU A 7 -16.54 2.36 -0.37
C LEU A 7 -15.22 2.84 0.26
N MET A 8 -15.24 3.96 1.00
CA MET A 8 -14.05 4.46 1.70
C MET A 8 -13.57 3.53 2.81
N GLU A 9 -14.50 2.93 3.57
CA GLU A 9 -14.20 1.98 4.63
C GLU A 9 -13.60 0.68 4.06
N GLU A 10 -14.18 0.15 2.98
CA GLU A 10 -13.68 -1.01 2.26
C GLU A 10 -12.27 -0.76 1.70
N GLU A 11 -12.04 0.38 1.03
CA GLU A 11 -10.70 0.72 0.54
C GLU A 11 -9.67 0.83 1.67
N LYS A 12 -10.07 1.41 2.80
CA LYS A 12 -9.19 1.55 3.97
C LYS A 12 -8.85 0.18 4.56
N MET A 13 -9.83 -0.71 4.65
CA MET A 13 -9.62 -2.09 5.09
C MET A 13 -8.70 -2.83 4.12
N ALA A 14 -8.94 -2.76 2.81
CA ALA A 14 -8.10 -3.39 1.80
C ALA A 14 -6.64 -2.90 1.89
N LYS A 15 -6.42 -1.59 2.08
CA LYS A 15 -5.09 -1.01 2.28
C LYS A 15 -4.40 -1.54 3.54
N ARG A 16 -5.13 -1.78 4.62
CA ARG A 16 -4.59 -2.37 5.86
C ARG A 16 -4.25 -3.84 5.66
N ILE A 17 -5.18 -4.63 5.13
CA ILE A 17 -4.98 -6.06 4.85
C ILE A 17 -3.73 -6.24 3.98
N LYS A 18 -3.60 -5.46 2.89
CA LYS A 18 -2.44 -5.52 2.01
C LYS A 18 -1.09 -5.26 2.70
N LYS A 19 -1.07 -4.50 3.80
CA LYS A 19 0.16 -4.17 4.55
C LYS A 19 0.43 -5.10 5.72
N GLU A 20 -0.61 -5.49 6.44
CA GLU A 20 -0.50 -6.27 7.67
C GLU A 20 -0.45 -7.77 7.39
N LEU A 21 -1.19 -8.26 6.38
CA LEU A 21 -1.22 -9.69 6.05
C LEU A 21 0.19 -10.26 5.79
N PRO A 22 1.06 -9.66 4.95
CA PRO A 22 2.40 -10.20 4.71
C PRO A 22 3.29 -10.20 5.95
N LYS A 23 3.08 -9.26 6.88
CA LYS A 23 3.84 -9.19 8.13
C LYS A 23 3.42 -10.31 9.08
N LEU A 24 2.11 -10.56 9.17
CA LEU A 24 1.56 -11.64 9.99
C LEU A 24 1.99 -13.00 9.43
N THR A 25 1.92 -13.21 8.12
CA THR A 25 2.40 -14.42 7.45
C THR A 25 3.87 -14.68 7.79
N ALA A 26 4.75 -13.70 7.57
CA ALA A 26 6.19 -13.84 7.87
C ALA A 26 6.49 -14.05 9.37
N PHE A 27 5.64 -13.53 10.26
CA PHE A 27 5.74 -13.78 11.69
C PHE A 27 5.33 -15.21 12.04
N LEU A 28 4.26 -15.71 11.44
CA LEU A 28 3.78 -17.09 11.63
C LEU A 28 4.81 -18.10 11.13
N GLU A 29 5.32 -17.94 9.90
CA GLU A 29 6.36 -18.80 9.32
C GLU A 29 7.57 -18.96 10.27
N LYS A 30 8.04 -17.87 10.86
CA LYS A 30 9.15 -17.90 11.83
C LYS A 30 8.82 -18.69 13.10
N ASN A 31 7.60 -18.52 13.62
CA ASN A 31 7.18 -19.23 14.82
C ASN A 31 6.95 -20.72 14.53
N LEU A 32 6.42 -21.07 13.35
CA LEU A 32 6.26 -22.46 12.91
C LEU A 32 7.62 -23.13 12.71
N SER A 33 8.59 -22.44 12.11
CA SER A 33 9.96 -22.95 11.99
C SER A 33 10.58 -23.21 13.36
N LYS A 34 10.44 -22.26 14.31
CA LYS A 34 10.91 -22.45 15.69
C LYS A 34 10.17 -23.58 16.42
N TRP A 35 8.89 -23.77 16.14
CA TRP A 35 8.11 -24.88 16.70
C TRP A 35 8.71 -26.23 16.27
N VAL A 36 9.01 -26.39 14.98
CA VAL A 36 9.65 -27.60 14.45
C VAL A 36 11.02 -27.84 15.08
N GLU A 37 11.84 -26.79 15.23
CA GLU A 37 13.15 -26.89 15.91
C GLU A 37 13.04 -27.38 17.36
N THR A 38 11.96 -27.00 18.06
CA THR A 38 11.80 -27.28 19.50
C THR A 38 11.08 -28.59 19.79
N HIS A 39 10.16 -29.02 18.93
CA HIS A 39 9.34 -30.20 19.14
C HIS A 39 9.70 -31.36 18.21
N GLY A 40 10.44 -31.10 17.13
CA GLY A 40 10.79 -32.10 16.12
C GLY A 40 9.65 -32.48 15.17
N GLU A 41 8.47 -31.87 15.33
CA GLU A 41 7.27 -32.18 14.56
C GLU A 41 6.63 -30.92 13.96
N PRO A 42 6.02 -31.01 12.76
CA PRO A 42 5.23 -29.92 12.17
C PRO A 42 4.04 -29.53 13.06
N PHE A 43 3.72 -28.24 13.08
CA PHE A 43 2.51 -27.77 13.74
C PHE A 43 1.28 -28.12 12.88
N LEU A 44 0.44 -29.01 13.39
CA LEU A 44 -0.78 -29.44 12.72
C LEU A 44 -1.98 -28.60 13.16
N TYR A 45 -2.75 -28.10 12.19
CA TYR A 45 -4.03 -27.46 12.39
C TYR A 45 -5.10 -28.20 11.58
N GLN A 46 -6.18 -28.63 12.23
CA GLN A 46 -7.23 -29.46 11.61
C GLN A 46 -6.72 -30.76 10.94
N GLY A 47 -5.56 -31.27 11.38
CA GLY A 47 -4.95 -32.50 10.84
C GLY A 47 -3.96 -32.28 9.70
N GLU A 48 -3.74 -31.04 9.25
CA GLU A 48 -2.80 -30.70 8.18
C GLU A 48 -1.68 -29.80 8.72
N ALA A 49 -0.50 -29.85 8.09
CA ALA A 49 0.60 -28.95 8.44
C ALA A 49 0.18 -27.52 8.11
N TYR A 50 0.17 -26.65 9.12
CA TYR A 50 -0.39 -25.30 8.94
C TYR A 50 0.41 -24.45 7.94
N ASP A 51 1.71 -24.73 7.78
CA ASP A 51 2.55 -24.10 6.77
C ASP A 51 2.05 -24.43 5.34
N GLU A 52 1.63 -25.66 5.10
CA GLU A 52 1.03 -26.08 3.82
C GLU A 52 -0.32 -25.41 3.59
N THR A 53 -1.17 -25.35 4.63
CA THR A 53 -2.46 -24.64 4.56
C THR A 53 -2.26 -23.17 4.16
N MET A 54 -1.26 -22.48 4.73
CA MET A 54 -0.95 -21.09 4.39
C MET A 54 -0.45 -20.94 2.94
N GLN A 55 0.39 -21.85 2.46
CA GLN A 55 0.88 -21.84 1.07
C GLN A 55 -0.26 -22.03 0.08
N ASN A 56 -1.14 -23.01 0.31
CA ASN A 56 -2.30 -23.28 -0.53
C ASN A 56 -3.22 -22.04 -0.64
N GLN A 57 -3.50 -21.36 0.48
CA GLN A 57 -4.32 -20.15 0.48
C GLN A 57 -3.70 -19.00 -0.33
N GLU A 58 -2.39 -18.81 -0.22
CA GLU A 58 -1.69 -17.77 -0.98
C GLU A 58 -1.70 -18.09 -2.48
N ASP A 59 -1.56 -19.36 -2.86
CA ASP A 59 -1.59 -19.78 -4.26
C ASP A 59 -3.00 -19.67 -4.87
N GLU A 60 -4.03 -20.12 -4.15
CA GLU A 60 -5.43 -19.91 -4.53
C GLU A 60 -5.74 -18.41 -4.73
N TRP A 61 -5.24 -17.55 -3.84
CA TRP A 61 -5.40 -16.11 -3.95
C TRP A 61 -4.71 -15.54 -5.20
N LYS A 62 -3.48 -15.99 -5.51
CA LYS A 62 -2.76 -15.59 -6.73
C LYS A 62 -3.51 -16.02 -7.97
N GLU A 63 -4.02 -17.25 -8.01
CA GLU A 63 -4.80 -17.77 -9.12
C GLU A 63 -6.09 -16.96 -9.33
N TYR A 64 -6.84 -16.71 -8.26
CA TYR A 64 -8.03 -15.85 -8.30
C TYR A 64 -7.71 -14.47 -8.88
N LYS A 65 -6.63 -13.85 -8.39
CA LYS A 65 -6.22 -12.52 -8.83
C LYS A 65 -5.77 -12.49 -10.29
N THR A 66 -5.04 -13.51 -10.75
CA THR A 66 -4.59 -13.61 -12.15
C THR A 66 -5.78 -13.88 -13.07
N ALA A 67 -6.70 -14.78 -12.71
CA ALA A 67 -7.92 -15.06 -13.45
C ALA A 67 -8.81 -13.81 -13.58
N ALA A 68 -8.97 -13.04 -12.49
CA ALA A 68 -9.72 -11.78 -12.50
C ALA A 68 -9.11 -10.73 -13.44
N VAL A 69 -7.77 -10.69 -13.56
CA VAL A 69 -7.09 -9.82 -14.54
C VAL A 69 -7.32 -10.30 -15.97
N GLN A 70 -7.23 -11.62 -16.22
CA GLN A 70 -7.43 -12.19 -17.56
C GLN A 70 -8.85 -11.98 -18.09
N GLN A 71 -9.88 -12.10 -17.24
CA GLN A 71 -11.27 -11.83 -17.65
C GLN A 71 -11.47 -10.37 -18.07
N LYS A 72 -10.82 -9.42 -17.39
CA LYS A 72 -10.85 -7.99 -17.77
C LYS A 72 -10.20 -7.73 -19.13
N LEU A 73 -9.15 -8.48 -19.48
CA LEU A 73 -8.48 -8.37 -20.79
C LEU A 73 -9.30 -8.97 -21.92
N LYS A 74 -9.89 -10.16 -21.73
CA LYS A 74 -10.76 -10.80 -22.74
C LYS A 74 -11.99 -9.96 -23.07
N LYS A 75 -12.59 -9.29 -22.08
CA LYS A 75 -13.72 -8.38 -22.30
C LYS A 75 -13.36 -7.13 -23.14
N LYS A 76 -12.07 -6.74 -23.18
CA LYS A 76 -11.60 -5.62 -24.01
C LYS A 76 -11.39 -6.02 -25.48
N GLN A 77 -11.11 -7.29 -25.77
CA GLN A 77 -10.93 -7.79 -27.14
C GLN A 77 -12.25 -8.16 -27.84
N GLY A 78 -13.34 -8.38 -27.10
CA GLY A 78 -14.65 -8.71 -27.68
C GLY A 78 -15.53 -7.53 -28.09
N ASN A 79 -15.06 -6.28 -28.00
CA ASN A 79 -15.83 -5.08 -28.35
C ASN A 79 -15.44 -4.46 -29.70
N ASP A 80 -14.56 -5.12 -30.47
CA ASP A 80 -14.08 -4.65 -31.79
C ASP A 80 -14.73 -5.40 -32.98
N GLU A 81 -15.75 -6.23 -32.75
CA GLU A 81 -16.43 -7.01 -33.81
C GLU A 81 -17.81 -6.48 -34.22
N ASN A 82 -18.08 -5.18 -34.02
CA ASN A 82 -19.27 -4.53 -34.59
C ASN A 82 -19.00 -3.05 -34.98
N GLY A 83 -17.94 -2.84 -35.76
CA GLY A 83 -17.53 -1.53 -36.24
C GLY A 83 -17.07 -1.56 -37.71
N GLY A 84 -17.92 -2.10 -38.58
CA GLY A 84 -17.72 -2.00 -40.03
C GLY A 84 -17.94 -0.57 -40.52
N GLY A 85 -16.89 0.01 -41.12
CA GLY A 85 -17.02 0.99 -42.21
C GLY A 85 -16.92 2.47 -41.84
N ASN A 86 -15.72 3.04 -41.93
CA ASN A 86 -15.41 4.02 -42.99
C ASN A 86 -13.90 4.36 -43.01
N ALA A 87 -13.24 3.90 -44.06
CA ALA A 87 -11.93 4.35 -44.48
C ALA A 87 -12.04 5.76 -45.09
N ALA A 88 -11.32 6.73 -44.54
CA ALA A 88 -10.82 7.90 -45.27
C ALA A 88 -9.84 8.70 -44.39
N GLY A 89 -8.54 8.62 -44.65
CA GLY A 89 -7.59 9.45 -43.92
C GLY A 89 -6.11 9.13 -44.05
N SER A 90 -5.64 8.65 -45.20
CA SER A 90 -4.21 8.64 -45.51
C SER A 90 -3.73 10.08 -45.70
N LYS A 91 -3.02 10.64 -44.71
CA LYS A 91 -1.99 11.66 -44.94
C LYS A 91 -0.75 11.38 -44.12
N ARG A 92 0.25 10.93 -44.88
CA ARG A 92 1.68 10.91 -44.59
C ARG A 92 2.12 12.20 -43.89
N GLY A 93 2.98 12.04 -42.89
CA GLY A 93 3.69 13.13 -42.23
C GLY A 93 5.00 12.63 -41.63
N MET A 94 5.90 12.12 -42.46
CA MET A 94 7.32 12.05 -42.10
C MET A 94 7.84 13.47 -41.91
N ARG A 95 8.46 13.78 -40.78
CA ARG A 95 9.52 14.80 -40.71
C ARG A 95 10.62 14.40 -39.71
N PRO A 96 11.87 14.81 -39.98
CA PRO A 96 13.07 14.10 -39.57
C PRO A 96 13.84 14.78 -38.43
N LEU A 97 14.93 14.11 -38.05
CA LEU A 97 15.99 14.47 -37.12
C LEU A 97 16.28 15.98 -37.00
N GLY A 98 16.33 16.46 -35.76
CA GLY A 98 16.86 17.76 -35.38
C GLY A 98 17.72 17.63 -34.12
N SER A 99 19.02 17.42 -34.32
CA SER A 99 20.06 17.63 -33.32
C SER A 99 20.06 19.10 -32.89
N SER A 100 19.88 19.36 -31.60
CA SER A 100 20.51 20.51 -30.95
C SER A 100 20.74 20.20 -29.47
N LYS A 101 22.01 20.29 -29.09
CA LYS A 101 22.49 20.47 -27.73
C LYS A 101 21.67 21.55 -27.05
N GLU A 102 21.14 21.26 -25.86
CA GLU A 102 21.26 22.18 -24.73
C GLU A 102 20.89 21.48 -23.43
N ALA A 103 21.90 21.36 -22.56
CA ALA A 103 21.71 21.09 -21.16
C ALA A 103 20.93 22.26 -20.55
N ASN A 104 19.81 22.00 -19.88
CA ASN A 104 19.27 22.96 -18.94
C ASN A 104 18.61 22.26 -17.76
N ALA A 105 19.36 22.19 -16.67
CA ALA A 105 18.88 21.89 -15.35
C ALA A 105 17.89 22.97 -14.89
N ARG A 106 16.66 22.57 -14.53
CA ARG A 106 15.76 23.35 -13.69
C ARG A 106 15.01 22.35 -12.80
N SER A 107 15.52 22.00 -11.61
CA SER A 107 15.53 22.84 -10.40
C SER A 107 14.18 23.53 -10.17
N SER A 108 13.22 22.79 -9.63
CA SER A 108 12.02 23.34 -9.01
C SER A 108 12.38 23.99 -7.67
N SER A 109 13.06 25.14 -7.77
CA SER A 109 13.30 26.06 -6.66
C SER A 109 11.96 26.64 -6.20
N ARG A 110 11.46 26.12 -5.09
CA ARG A 110 10.34 26.68 -4.34
C ARG A 110 10.76 28.05 -3.79
N THR A 111 10.35 29.11 -4.46
CA THR A 111 10.58 30.49 -4.04
C THR A 111 9.82 30.79 -2.74
N ARG A 112 10.57 31.16 -1.70
CA ARG A 112 10.06 31.83 -0.49
C ARG A 112 9.66 33.28 -0.84
N PRO A 113 8.55 33.83 -0.33
CA PRO A 113 8.44 35.27 -0.20
C PRO A 113 9.27 35.75 1.01
N ARG A 114 10.22 36.65 0.73
CA ARG A 114 10.92 37.50 1.71
C ARG A 114 10.34 38.89 1.55
N ASN A 115 9.57 39.34 2.53
CA ASN A 115 9.51 40.74 3.00
C ASN A 115 8.55 40.82 4.18
N GLY A 116 9.04 41.33 5.30
CA GLY A 116 8.20 41.60 6.48
C GLY A 116 8.96 41.43 7.78
N SER A 117 9.74 42.45 8.11
CA SER A 117 10.16 42.89 9.45
C SER A 117 9.75 42.04 10.66
N MET A 118 10.77 41.66 11.45
CA MET A 118 10.62 41.19 12.84
C MET A 118 9.77 42.17 13.67
N PRO A 119 8.99 41.65 14.63
CA PRO A 119 9.23 42.06 16.00
C PRO A 119 9.59 40.88 16.90
N ALA A 120 10.69 41.04 17.63
CA ALA A 120 11.14 40.15 18.69
C ALA A 120 10.02 39.98 19.73
N LYS A 121 9.68 38.74 20.06
CA LYS A 121 8.88 38.41 21.25
C LYS A 121 9.77 37.75 22.31
N PRO A 122 9.65 38.17 23.57
CA PRO A 122 10.56 37.78 24.64
C PRO A 122 10.47 36.30 24.99
N ILE A 123 11.62 35.76 25.38
CA ILE A 123 11.80 34.42 25.94
C ILE A 123 11.18 34.43 27.33
N HIS A 124 10.01 33.79 27.48
CA HIS A 124 9.43 33.51 28.79
C HIS A 124 9.93 32.13 29.23
N SER A 125 10.94 32.10 30.09
CA SER A 125 11.32 30.93 30.86
C SER A 125 10.17 30.57 31.82
N ASN A 126 9.46 29.48 31.56
CA ASN A 126 8.57 28.88 32.56
C ASN A 126 9.16 27.55 33.02
N LEU A 127 10.07 27.64 33.99
CA LEU A 127 10.26 26.59 34.98
C LEU A 127 8.94 26.45 35.75
N HIS A 128 8.31 25.29 35.66
CA HIS A 128 7.46 24.79 36.75
C HIS A 128 7.68 23.28 36.86
N GLY A 129 8.51 22.92 37.84
CA GLY A 129 8.59 21.58 38.35
C GLY A 129 7.48 21.28 39.36
N LYS A 130 7.41 20.00 39.71
CA LYS A 130 6.66 19.38 40.83
C LYS A 130 5.17 19.21 40.48
N SER A 131 4.55 18.04 40.64
CA SER A 131 4.73 17.07 41.71
C SER A 131 4.26 15.67 41.32
N SER A 132 4.92 14.68 41.91
CA SER A 132 4.43 13.32 42.16
C SER A 132 2.95 13.24 42.50
N SER A 133 2.29 12.18 42.02
CA SER A 133 1.31 11.44 42.81
C SER A 133 1.27 9.98 42.36
N SER A 134 1.97 9.16 43.13
CA SER A 134 1.81 7.71 43.22
C SER A 134 0.42 7.41 43.78
N SER A 135 -0.40 6.63 43.09
CA SER A 135 -1.59 6.01 43.70
C SER A 135 -1.55 4.50 43.48
N ARG A 136 -1.13 3.80 44.53
CA ARG A 136 -1.30 2.36 44.73
C ARG A 136 -2.77 2.12 45.11
N TYR A 137 -3.42 1.19 44.44
CA TYR A 137 -4.51 0.38 44.98
C TYR A 137 -4.01 -1.06 44.85
N SER A 138 -3.48 -1.71 45.89
CA SER A 138 -4.11 -2.23 47.12
C SER A 138 -5.16 -3.31 46.85
N ASN A 139 -4.71 -4.56 47.01
CA ASN A 139 -5.46 -5.79 47.18
C ASN A 139 -6.60 -5.63 48.20
N HIS A 140 -7.71 -6.32 47.97
CA HIS A 140 -8.56 -6.87 49.03
C HIS A 140 -8.80 -8.36 48.74
N VAL A 141 -8.83 -9.08 49.85
CA VAL A 141 -8.90 -10.53 50.08
C VAL A 141 -10.23 -11.11 49.61
#